data_AF-A0A9W9WWZ3-F1
#
_entry.id   AF-A0A9W9WWZ3-F1
#
_cell.length_a   1.000
_cell.length_b   1.000
_cell.length_c   1.000
_cell.angle_alpha   90.00
_cell.angle_beta   90.00
_cell.angle_gamma   90.00
#
_symmetry.space_group_name_H-M   'P 1'
#
loop_
_entity.id
_entity.type
_entity.pdbx_description
1 polymer ?
#
loop_
_entity_poly.entity_id
_entity_poly.type
_entity_poly.pdbx_seq_one_letter_code
_entity_poly.pdbx_strand_id
1 'polypeptide(L)'
;MKERTDKRDFLTLAASISGFKVEWLDGVRPDDLNPKAMPDGLDPSRVKPTVVACWRAHMNALVNVISNDYSTALVLEDDADWDLSLKSQLGEFARGLHALKGTNHKLLTEQTGISSGSADFQGSTTEPPGVDPPKSGSNNMAEDSTRFIYRAEMGCCMFGYAVTTRGARNILSALSIDHLDKPVDDALSELCAGANGRHKIECWAPFPNLIGTYRKAGSASRDSDIENNNAADFHEEQAWNMVYSTRRNIHQLVAAEEAVYSQWKDEDVPWSSRTIERKEFVYPGGYLVN
;
A
#
# COMPACT_ATOMS: atom_id res chain seq x y z
N MET A 1 2.18 15.75 -2.01
CA MET A 1 2.63 16.85 -2.92
C MET A 1 3.94 17.49 -2.42
N LYS A 2 4.61 18.37 -3.19
CA LYS A 2 5.93 18.94 -2.81
C LYS A 2 5.90 19.79 -1.54
N GLU A 3 4.81 20.52 -1.33
CA GLU A 3 4.57 21.41 -0.20
C GLU A 3 4.13 20.69 1.08
N ARG A 4 3.79 19.39 1.01
CA ARG A 4 3.46 18.55 2.17
C ARG A 4 4.74 18.15 2.91
N THR A 5 5.51 19.14 3.33
CA THR A 5 6.78 18.92 4.05
C THR A 5 6.52 18.20 5.37
N ASP A 6 5.35 18.39 5.97
CA ASP A 6 4.92 17.66 7.16
C ASP A 6 4.89 16.14 6.94
N LYS A 7 4.35 15.68 5.80
CA LYS A 7 4.35 14.26 5.43
C LYS A 7 5.75 13.77 5.03
N ARG A 8 6.51 14.61 4.30
CA ARG A 8 7.89 14.28 3.87
C ARG A 8 8.85 14.11 5.03
N ASP A 9 8.81 15.00 6.02
CA ASP A 9 9.66 14.95 7.21
C ASP A 9 9.39 13.66 7.99
N PHE A 10 8.11 13.31 8.15
CA PHE A 10 7.70 12.08 8.82
C PHE A 10 8.20 10.84 8.07
N LEU A 11 7.90 10.71 6.78
CA LEU A 11 8.31 9.54 5.99
C LEU A 11 9.84 9.43 5.92
N THR A 12 10.56 10.56 5.82
CA THR A 12 12.03 10.57 5.84
C THR A 12 12.58 10.01 7.15
N LEU A 13 12.01 10.42 8.28
CA LEU A 13 12.39 9.91 9.58
C LEU A 13 12.07 8.42 9.73
N ALA A 14 10.84 8.01 9.40
CA ALA A 14 10.41 6.61 9.44
C ALA A 14 11.28 5.71 8.54
N ALA A 15 11.56 6.16 7.31
CA ALA A 15 12.44 5.47 6.38
C ALA A 15 13.85 5.34 6.95
N SER A 16 14.41 6.39 7.56
CA SER A 16 15.74 6.33 8.16
C SER A 16 15.85 5.27 9.27
N ILE A 17 14.82 5.16 10.11
CA ILE A 17 14.76 4.20 11.23
C ILE A 17 14.63 2.77 10.72
N SER A 18 13.77 2.54 9.72
CA SER A 18 13.64 1.24 9.06
C SER A 18 14.81 0.94 8.11
N GLY A 19 15.70 1.91 7.87
CA GLY A 19 16.86 1.83 6.98
C GLY A 19 16.50 1.79 5.48
N PHE A 20 15.33 2.29 5.09
CA PHE A 20 15.00 2.51 3.68
C PHE A 20 15.72 3.75 3.15
N LYS A 21 16.09 3.71 1.88
CA LYS A 21 16.45 4.92 1.11
C LYS A 21 15.28 5.23 0.20
N VAL A 22 14.69 6.41 0.37
CA VAL A 22 13.54 6.84 -0.41
C VAL A 22 13.98 7.81 -1.51
N GLU A 23 13.51 7.56 -2.74
CA GLU A 23 13.55 8.53 -3.83
C GLU A 23 12.20 9.26 -3.86
N TRP A 24 12.24 10.59 -3.91
CA TRP A 24 11.03 11.39 -3.88
C TRP A 24 10.54 11.73 -5.28
N LEU A 25 9.28 11.40 -5.55
CA LEU A 25 8.56 11.89 -6.72
C LEU A 25 7.49 12.89 -6.27
N ASP A 26 7.38 14.00 -6.98
CA ASP A 26 6.37 15.00 -6.68
C ASP A 26 4.99 14.50 -7.12
N GLY A 27 4.01 14.60 -6.21
CA GLY A 27 2.60 14.45 -6.55
C GLY A 27 2.14 15.58 -7.50
N VAL A 28 1.02 15.37 -8.17
CA VAL A 28 0.51 16.29 -9.21
C VAL A 28 -0.65 17.10 -8.64
N ARG A 29 -0.72 18.40 -8.97
CA ARG A 29 -1.91 19.20 -8.66
C ARG A 29 -2.92 19.12 -9.79
N PRO A 30 -4.23 19.26 -9.50
CA PRO A 30 -5.24 19.42 -10.53
C PRO A 30 -4.91 20.51 -11.55
N ASP A 31 -4.40 21.66 -11.08
CA ASP A 31 -4.09 22.82 -11.93
C ASP A 31 -2.89 22.58 -12.88
N ASP A 32 -2.06 21.57 -12.60
CA ASP A 32 -0.91 21.20 -13.44
C ASP A 32 -1.32 20.24 -14.58
N LEU A 33 -2.57 19.75 -14.59
CA LEU A 33 -3.05 18.83 -15.61
C LEU A 33 -3.41 19.58 -16.90
N ASN A 34 -2.77 19.20 -18.01
CA ASN A 34 -3.17 19.67 -19.32
C ASN A 34 -4.43 18.91 -19.78
N PRO A 35 -5.53 19.59 -20.15
CA PRO A 35 -6.74 18.92 -20.64
C PRO A 35 -6.51 17.99 -21.84
N LYS A 36 -5.47 18.24 -22.66
CA LYS A 36 -5.10 17.40 -23.81
C LYS A 36 -4.31 16.14 -23.42
N ALA A 37 -3.89 16.03 -22.17
CA ALA A 37 -3.15 14.88 -21.64
C ALA A 37 -4.03 13.98 -20.76
N MET A 38 -5.34 14.27 -20.70
CA MET A 38 -6.29 13.42 -19.97
C MET A 38 -6.44 12.08 -20.68
N PRO A 39 -6.50 10.96 -19.94
CA PRO A 39 -6.76 9.66 -20.53
C PRO A 39 -8.19 9.60 -21.10
N ASP A 40 -8.36 8.82 -22.15
CA ASP A 40 -9.68 8.54 -22.72
C ASP A 40 -10.57 7.81 -21.70
N GLY A 41 -11.89 7.99 -21.80
CA GLY A 41 -12.89 7.32 -20.95
C GLY A 41 -13.24 8.05 -19.65
N LEU A 42 -12.46 9.06 -19.24
CA LEU A 42 -12.78 9.84 -18.05
C LEU A 42 -13.99 10.75 -18.32
N ASP A 43 -14.95 10.71 -17.40
CA ASP A 43 -16.04 11.68 -17.34
C ASP A 43 -15.71 12.75 -16.28
N PRO A 44 -15.36 13.98 -16.70
CA PRO A 44 -15.02 15.07 -15.77
C PRO A 44 -16.17 15.48 -14.86
N SER A 45 -17.42 15.12 -15.19
CA SER A 45 -18.58 15.37 -14.32
C SER A 45 -18.68 14.37 -13.17
N ARG A 46 -18.00 13.21 -13.28
CA ARG A 46 -18.06 12.10 -12.32
C ARG A 46 -16.77 11.91 -11.53
N VAL A 47 -15.63 12.33 -12.08
CA VAL A 47 -14.32 12.15 -11.45
C VAL A 47 -13.75 13.50 -11.02
N LYS A 48 -13.47 13.63 -9.71
CA LYS A 48 -12.86 14.86 -9.16
C LYS A 48 -11.49 15.11 -9.83
N PRO A 49 -11.11 16.36 -10.12
CA PRO A 49 -9.79 16.67 -10.65
C PRO A 49 -8.62 16.16 -9.77
N THR A 50 -8.81 16.12 -8.45
CA THR A 50 -7.83 15.56 -7.50
C THR A 50 -7.59 14.06 -7.69
N VAL A 51 -8.63 13.31 -8.06
CA VAL A 51 -8.52 11.86 -8.36
C VAL A 51 -7.73 11.65 -9.66
N VAL A 52 -7.94 12.49 -10.67
CA VAL A 52 -7.15 12.43 -11.91
C VAL A 52 -5.69 12.81 -11.66
N ALA A 53 -5.44 13.80 -10.79
CA ALA A 53 -4.10 14.17 -10.38
C ALA A 53 -3.39 13.03 -9.62
N CYS A 54 -4.12 12.28 -8.78
CA CYS A 54 -3.62 11.06 -8.14
C CYS A 54 -3.21 10.00 -9.18
N TRP A 55 -4.08 9.68 -10.15
CA TRP A 55 -3.72 8.80 -11.27
C TRP A 55 -2.43 9.25 -11.96
N ARG A 56 -2.31 10.55 -12.29
CA ARG A 56 -1.15 11.09 -12.98
C ARG A 56 0.13 10.92 -12.17
N ALA A 57 0.07 11.09 -10.84
CA ALA A 57 1.19 10.87 -9.95
C ALA A 57 1.67 9.40 -9.99
N HIS A 58 0.75 8.43 -9.93
CA HIS A 58 1.11 7.01 -10.06
C HIS A 58 1.69 6.68 -11.43
N MET A 59 1.11 7.21 -12.51
CA MET A 59 1.67 6.99 -13.85
C MET A 59 3.06 7.61 -14.00
N ASN A 60 3.36 8.73 -13.33
CA ASN A 60 4.72 9.29 -13.28
C ASN A 60 5.70 8.36 -12.56
N ALA A 61 5.28 7.74 -11.44
CA ALA A 61 6.09 6.74 -10.75
C ALA A 61 6.39 5.52 -11.65
N LEU A 62 5.38 5.02 -12.37
CA LEU A 62 5.58 3.90 -13.31
C LEU A 62 6.49 4.28 -14.49
N VAL A 63 6.38 5.50 -15.01
CA VAL A 63 7.29 6.01 -16.04
C VAL A 63 8.72 6.10 -15.53
N ASN A 64 8.93 6.52 -14.27
CA ASN A 64 10.25 6.53 -13.63
C ASN A 64 10.83 5.11 -13.53
N VAL A 65 10.04 4.10 -13.14
CA VAL A 65 10.46 2.68 -13.11
C VAL A 65 10.98 2.23 -14.48
N ILE A 66 10.26 2.57 -15.55
CA ILE A 66 10.64 2.18 -16.92
C ILE A 66 11.87 2.96 -17.40
N SER A 67 11.90 4.27 -17.18
CA SER A 67 12.93 5.15 -17.74
C SER A 67 14.29 4.96 -17.07
N ASN A 68 14.31 4.48 -15.83
CA ASN A 68 15.53 4.14 -15.10
C ASN A 68 15.90 2.64 -15.18
N ASP A 69 15.18 1.86 -16.00
CA ASP A 69 15.40 0.41 -16.17
C ASP A 69 15.41 -0.37 -14.83
N TYR A 70 14.61 0.07 -13.86
CA TYR A 70 14.48 -0.64 -12.58
C TYR A 70 13.77 -1.97 -12.80
N SER A 71 14.39 -3.07 -12.37
CA SER A 71 13.79 -4.41 -12.45
C SER A 71 12.52 -4.52 -11.62
N THR A 72 12.56 -3.98 -10.41
CA THR A 72 11.44 -3.81 -9.49
C THR A 72 11.56 -2.49 -8.73
N ALA A 73 10.44 -1.92 -8.34
CA ALA A 73 10.37 -0.77 -7.44
C ALA A 73 9.26 -0.95 -6.41
N LEU A 74 9.47 -0.45 -5.19
CA LEU A 74 8.43 -0.25 -4.18
C LEU A 74 8.00 1.21 -4.23
N VAL A 75 6.78 1.47 -4.67
CA VAL A 75 6.16 2.80 -4.71
C VAL A 75 5.40 2.99 -3.40
N LEU A 76 5.54 4.14 -2.74
CA LEU A 76 4.85 4.46 -1.49
C LEU A 76 4.19 5.84 -1.59
N GLU A 77 2.98 6.00 -1.07
CA GLU A 77 2.33 7.30 -0.87
C GLU A 77 2.95 8.03 0.33
N ASP A 78 2.79 9.36 0.40
CA ASP A 78 3.44 10.17 1.43
C ASP A 78 2.81 10.02 2.83
N ASP A 79 1.60 9.47 2.92
CA ASP A 79 0.95 9.03 4.15
C ASP A 79 1.08 7.52 4.42
N ALA A 80 1.91 6.81 3.67
CA ALA A 80 2.20 5.40 3.95
C ALA A 80 2.92 5.20 5.29
N ASP A 81 2.55 4.12 5.96
CA ASP A 81 3.19 3.62 7.17
C ASP A 81 3.29 2.09 7.11
N TRP A 82 4.14 1.52 7.95
CA TRP A 82 4.45 0.11 7.93
C TRP A 82 4.88 -0.39 9.31
N ASP A 83 4.80 -1.70 9.46
CA ASP A 83 5.28 -2.37 10.66
C ASP A 83 6.81 -2.24 10.82
N LEU A 84 7.30 -2.15 12.06
CA LEU A 84 8.72 -2.04 12.40
C LEU A 84 9.63 -3.04 11.66
N SER A 85 9.09 -4.20 11.32
CA SER A 85 9.79 -5.31 10.68
C SER A 85 9.57 -5.39 9.15
N LEU A 86 9.06 -4.34 8.49
CA LEU A 86 8.69 -4.38 7.07
C LEU A 86 9.74 -5.04 6.18
N LYS A 87 11.03 -4.78 6.40
CA LYS A 87 12.12 -5.38 5.60
C LYS A 87 12.18 -6.90 5.70
N SER A 88 12.07 -7.47 6.90
CA SER A 88 12.08 -8.94 7.05
C SER A 88 10.81 -9.53 6.43
N GLN A 89 9.67 -8.88 6.63
CA GLN A 89 8.38 -9.29 6.06
C GLN A 89 8.38 -9.24 4.52
N LEU A 90 9.00 -8.23 3.89
CA LEU A 90 9.19 -8.19 2.44
C LEU A 90 10.07 -9.35 1.93
N GLY A 91 11.08 -9.74 2.71
CA GLY A 91 11.91 -10.91 2.42
C GLY A 91 11.12 -12.22 2.47
N GLU A 92 10.25 -12.39 3.47
CA GLU A 92 9.34 -13.55 3.57
C GLU A 92 8.28 -13.53 2.46
N PHE A 93 7.73 -12.37 2.14
CA PHE A 93 6.79 -12.21 1.03
C PHE A 93 7.41 -12.65 -0.30
N ALA A 94 8.64 -12.21 -0.58
CA ALA A 94 9.36 -12.63 -1.77
C ALA A 94 9.60 -14.16 -1.79
N ARG A 95 10.01 -14.76 -0.67
CA ARG A 95 10.16 -16.22 -0.55
C ARG A 95 8.86 -16.97 -0.84
N GLY A 96 7.76 -16.56 -0.22
CA GLY A 96 6.45 -17.17 -0.43
C GLY A 96 5.97 -17.01 -1.88
N LEU A 97 6.17 -15.84 -2.49
CA LEU A 97 5.85 -15.61 -3.90
C LEU A 97 6.67 -16.52 -4.83
N HIS A 98 7.97 -16.69 -4.57
CA HIS A 98 8.80 -17.61 -5.33
C HIS A 98 8.33 -19.07 -5.20
N ALA A 99 7.92 -19.49 -4.01
CA ALA A 99 7.37 -20.83 -3.78
C ALA A 99 6.06 -21.04 -4.57
N LEU A 100 5.15 -20.06 -4.55
CA LEU A 100 3.86 -20.10 -5.26
C LEU A 100 4.02 -20.08 -6.79
N LYS A 101 5.04 -19.40 -7.31
CA LYS A 101 5.30 -19.31 -8.76
C LYS A 101 6.09 -20.51 -9.32
N GLY A 102 6.72 -21.31 -8.47
CA GLY A 102 7.61 -22.40 -8.88
C GLY A 102 8.97 -21.93 -9.39
N THR A 103 9.98 -22.81 -9.33
CA THR A 103 11.41 -22.51 -9.62
C THR A 103 11.76 -22.46 -11.11
N ASN A 104 10.93 -21.88 -11.98
CA ASN A 104 11.36 -21.56 -13.34
C ASN A 104 12.07 -20.20 -13.37
N HIS A 105 13.37 -20.23 -13.06
CA HIS A 105 14.27 -19.08 -12.90
C HIS A 105 14.34 -18.11 -14.12
N LYS A 106 13.81 -18.49 -15.29
CA LYS A 106 13.71 -17.63 -16.48
C LYS A 106 12.51 -16.67 -16.47
N LEU A 107 11.47 -16.92 -15.68
CA LEU A 107 10.19 -16.18 -15.72
C LEU A 107 10.03 -15.17 -14.56
N LEU A 108 10.93 -15.21 -13.57
CA LEU A 108 10.79 -14.43 -12.32
C LEU A 108 11.09 -12.94 -12.50
N THR A 109 11.98 -12.58 -13.42
CA THR A 109 12.23 -11.18 -13.85
C THR A 109 11.12 -10.64 -14.76
N GLU A 110 10.24 -11.51 -15.26
CA GLU A 110 9.33 -11.18 -16.35
C GLU A 110 7.87 -11.08 -15.93
N GLN A 111 7.47 -11.26 -14.66
CA GLN A 111 6.04 -11.48 -14.37
C GLN A 111 5.44 -10.86 -13.11
N THR A 112 6.15 -10.12 -12.25
CA THR A 112 5.55 -9.68 -10.97
C THR A 112 4.98 -8.26 -11.04
N GLY A 113 3.65 -8.16 -11.05
CA GLY A 113 2.93 -6.92 -10.75
C GLY A 113 2.40 -6.96 -9.30
N ILE A 114 2.55 -5.84 -8.60
CA ILE A 114 1.69 -5.31 -7.53
C ILE A 114 1.63 -6.12 -6.24
N SER A 115 2.13 -5.52 -5.16
CA SER A 115 1.65 -5.75 -3.79
C SER A 115 1.55 -4.44 -2.99
N SER A 116 0.49 -3.67 -3.23
CA SER A 116 -0.38 -3.13 -2.18
C SER A 116 -1.66 -2.65 -2.85
N GLY A 117 -2.69 -3.46 -2.76
CA GLY A 117 -3.97 -2.86 -2.41
C GLY A 117 -4.09 -3.12 -0.91
N SER A 118 -4.54 -2.15 -0.15
CA SER A 118 -5.26 -2.53 1.05
C SER A 118 -6.45 -3.34 0.55
N ALA A 119 -6.57 -4.61 0.91
CA ALA A 119 -7.92 -5.10 1.13
C ALA A 119 -8.39 -4.35 2.38
N ASP A 120 -8.77 -3.07 2.25
CA ASP A 120 -9.50 -2.38 3.29
C ASP A 120 -10.87 -3.05 3.34
N PHE A 121 -10.97 -4.09 4.18
CA PHE A 121 -12.23 -4.66 4.63
C PHE A 121 -13.03 -3.67 5.49
N GLN A 122 -12.49 -2.47 5.74
CA GLN A 122 -13.16 -1.38 6.44
C GLN A 122 -13.56 -0.30 5.43
N GLY A 123 -14.64 -0.53 4.68
CA GLY A 123 -15.26 0.55 3.89
C GLY A 123 -16.24 0.11 2.80
N SER A 124 -16.10 -1.09 2.25
CA SER A 124 -17.06 -1.64 1.28
C SER A 124 -18.05 -2.56 2.00
N THR A 125 -19.33 -2.22 1.98
CA THR A 125 -20.43 -3.14 2.35
C THR A 125 -20.67 -4.24 1.33
N THR A 126 -19.77 -4.45 0.37
CA THR A 126 -19.87 -5.55 -0.59
C THR A 126 -18.58 -6.35 -0.64
N GLU A 127 -18.69 -7.56 -0.08
CA GLU A 127 -17.72 -8.65 -0.14
C GLU A 127 -17.43 -9.06 -1.59
N PRO A 128 -16.16 -9.36 -1.97
CA PRO A 128 -15.87 -10.02 -3.23
C PRO A 128 -16.41 -11.46 -3.24
N PRO A 129 -17.11 -11.90 -4.30
CA PRO A 129 -17.45 -13.31 -4.46
C PRO A 129 -16.22 -14.10 -4.91
N GLY A 130 -15.82 -15.12 -4.14
CA GLY A 130 -14.99 -16.22 -4.66
C GLY A 130 -13.65 -16.49 -3.95
N VAL A 131 -13.26 -15.65 -2.99
CA VAL A 131 -12.23 -16.00 -2.00
C VAL A 131 -12.84 -15.67 -0.66
N ASP A 132 -13.31 -16.68 0.09
CA ASP A 132 -13.67 -16.48 1.49
C ASP A 132 -12.41 -15.97 2.20
N PRO A 133 -12.33 -14.69 2.61
CA PRO A 133 -11.44 -14.36 3.71
C PRO A 133 -11.91 -15.22 4.89
N PRO A 134 -11.04 -15.64 5.81
CA PRO A 134 -11.51 -16.39 6.96
C PRO A 134 -12.61 -15.54 7.62
N LYS A 135 -13.83 -16.08 7.59
CA LYS A 135 -15.10 -15.36 7.82
C LYS A 135 -14.95 -14.34 8.94
N SER A 136 -15.58 -13.17 8.78
CA SER A 136 -15.73 -12.18 9.85
C SER A 136 -16.14 -12.88 11.14
N GLY A 137 -15.16 -13.06 12.04
CA GLY A 137 -15.17 -14.11 13.06
C GLY A 137 -13.82 -14.81 13.29
N SER A 138 -12.83 -14.62 12.41
CA SER A 138 -11.45 -15.09 12.55
C SER A 138 -10.45 -14.00 12.97
N ASN A 139 -10.92 -12.88 13.52
CA ASN A 139 -10.12 -11.69 13.87
C ASN A 139 -9.14 -11.88 15.03
N ASN A 140 -8.77 -13.12 15.39
CA ASN A 140 -7.85 -13.44 16.46
C ASN A 140 -6.68 -14.29 15.94
N MET A 141 -5.96 -13.78 14.94
CA MET A 141 -4.65 -14.34 14.60
C MET A 141 -3.64 -13.78 15.58
N ALA A 142 -3.00 -14.67 16.35
CA ALA A 142 -1.93 -14.30 17.27
C ALA A 142 -0.81 -13.53 16.54
N GLU A 143 -0.10 -12.65 17.23
CA GLU A 143 1.00 -11.85 16.65
C GLU A 143 2.09 -12.67 15.95
N ASP A 144 2.27 -13.92 16.36
CA ASP A 144 3.17 -14.90 15.78
C ASP A 144 2.53 -15.76 14.67
N SER A 145 1.39 -15.32 14.13
CA SER A 145 0.76 -15.96 12.97
C SER A 145 1.47 -15.57 11.68
N THR A 146 1.54 -16.52 10.74
CA THR A 146 2.07 -16.26 9.41
C THR A 146 1.04 -15.53 8.53
N ARG A 147 1.49 -14.66 7.64
CA ARG A 147 0.62 -13.97 6.68
C ARG A 147 0.29 -14.88 5.51
N PHE A 148 -0.95 -14.78 5.02
CA PHE A 148 -1.34 -15.43 3.78
C PHE A 148 -0.83 -14.61 2.59
N ILE A 149 -0.35 -15.29 1.55
CA ILE A 149 -0.06 -14.69 0.25
C ILE A 149 -1.03 -15.29 -0.75
N TYR A 150 -1.78 -14.44 -1.44
CA TYR A 150 -2.83 -14.87 -2.36
C TYR A 150 -2.80 -14.06 -3.65
N ARG A 151 -3.37 -14.61 -4.73
CA ARG A 151 -3.58 -13.88 -5.98
C ARG A 151 -4.63 -12.82 -5.73
N ALA A 152 -4.25 -11.55 -5.87
CA ALA A 152 -5.17 -10.44 -5.65
C ALA A 152 -6.06 -10.25 -6.89
N GLU A 153 -7.37 -10.29 -6.68
CA GLU A 153 -8.38 -9.96 -7.69
C GLU A 153 -9.21 -8.72 -7.31
N MET A 154 -8.93 -8.15 -6.14
CA MET A 154 -9.53 -6.91 -5.68
C MET A 154 -8.50 -6.17 -4.82
N GLY A 155 -8.50 -4.84 -4.91
CA GLY A 155 -7.81 -3.94 -4.01
C GLY A 155 -8.51 -2.58 -3.98
N CYS A 156 -8.34 -1.86 -2.86
CA CYS A 156 -8.77 -0.48 -2.69
C CYS A 156 -7.62 0.29 -2.04
N CYS A 157 -7.42 1.55 -2.42
CA CYS A 157 -6.27 2.37 -2.01
C CYS A 157 -4.90 1.83 -2.46
N MET A 158 -3.91 2.72 -2.61
CA MET A 158 -2.57 2.36 -3.14
C MET A 158 -1.41 2.89 -2.29
N PHE A 159 -1.57 2.83 -0.96
CA PHE A 159 -0.61 3.35 0.02
C PHE A 159 0.84 2.90 -0.22
N GLY A 160 1.10 1.71 -0.75
CA GLY A 160 2.42 1.47 -1.35
C GLY A 160 2.72 0.10 -1.92
N TYR A 161 2.84 -0.01 -3.25
CA TYR A 161 2.90 -1.28 -3.98
C TYR A 161 4.27 -1.57 -4.61
N ALA A 162 4.64 -2.84 -4.67
CA ALA A 162 5.80 -3.28 -5.47
C ALA A 162 5.41 -3.54 -6.94
N VAL A 163 6.23 -3.15 -7.91
CA VAL A 163 5.95 -3.33 -9.34
C VAL A 163 7.22 -3.67 -10.13
N THR A 164 7.18 -4.62 -11.06
CA THR A 164 8.27 -4.84 -12.03
C THR A 164 8.22 -3.86 -13.18
N THR A 165 9.30 -3.75 -13.94
CA THR A 165 9.30 -3.02 -15.22
C THR A 165 8.18 -3.49 -16.16
N ARG A 166 7.91 -4.80 -16.25
CA ARG A 166 6.80 -5.32 -17.08
C ARG A 166 5.44 -4.95 -16.50
N GLY A 167 5.27 -5.09 -15.19
CA GLY A 167 4.06 -4.64 -14.50
C GLY A 167 3.78 -3.16 -14.78
N ALA A 168 4.79 -2.30 -14.67
CA ALA A 168 4.69 -0.88 -14.96
C ALA A 168 4.27 -0.62 -16.42
N ARG A 169 4.84 -1.33 -17.39
CA ARG A 169 4.45 -1.25 -18.82
C ARG A 169 3.00 -1.67 -19.04
N ASN A 170 2.56 -2.77 -18.42
CA ASN A 170 1.19 -3.26 -18.55
C ASN A 170 0.19 -2.26 -17.95
N ILE A 171 0.48 -1.72 -16.76
CA ILE A 171 -0.38 -0.75 -16.08
C ILE A 171 -0.45 0.56 -16.89
N LEU A 172 0.69 1.07 -17.37
CA LEU A 172 0.71 2.28 -18.20
C LEU A 172 -0.05 2.09 -19.52
N SER A 173 0.08 0.94 -20.18
CA SER A 173 -0.72 0.63 -21.37
C SER A 173 -2.20 0.68 -21.05
N ALA A 174 -2.62 -0.03 -20.00
CA ALA A 174 -4.04 -0.15 -19.66
C ALA A 174 -4.67 1.15 -19.14
N LEU A 175 -3.93 1.93 -18.35
CA LEU A 175 -4.47 3.08 -17.61
C LEU A 175 -4.09 4.44 -18.21
N SER A 176 -3.14 4.51 -19.14
CA SER A 176 -2.78 5.75 -19.84
C SER A 176 -3.01 5.73 -21.35
N ILE A 177 -2.89 4.56 -22.00
CA ILE A 177 -3.03 4.45 -23.46
C ILE A 177 -4.44 3.99 -23.82
N ASP A 178 -4.96 2.96 -23.13
CA ASP A 178 -6.26 2.40 -23.47
C ASP A 178 -7.41 3.28 -22.96
N HIS A 179 -7.61 3.36 -21.64
CA HIS A 179 -8.58 4.26 -21.02
C HIS A 179 -8.48 4.26 -19.49
N LEU A 180 -8.97 5.34 -18.88
CA LEU A 180 -9.26 5.44 -17.46
C LEU A 180 -10.67 5.98 -17.28
N ASP A 181 -11.53 5.26 -16.57
CA ASP A 181 -12.96 5.60 -16.40
C ASP A 181 -13.37 5.76 -14.93
N LYS A 182 -12.41 5.61 -14.01
CA LYS A 182 -12.60 5.58 -12.56
C LYS A 182 -11.29 5.90 -11.80
N PRO A 183 -11.30 6.01 -10.46
CA PRO A 183 -10.08 6.13 -9.67
C PRO A 183 -9.02 5.07 -10.01
N VAL A 184 -7.75 5.43 -9.88
CA VAL A 184 -6.63 4.59 -10.33
C VAL A 184 -6.56 3.25 -9.58
N ASP A 185 -6.92 3.24 -8.31
CA ASP A 185 -6.97 2.05 -7.46
C ASP A 185 -8.07 1.08 -7.90
N ASP A 186 -9.27 1.58 -8.19
CA ASP A 186 -10.35 0.78 -8.77
C ASP A 186 -9.98 0.22 -10.14
N ALA A 187 -9.38 1.04 -11.01
CA ALA A 187 -8.95 0.61 -12.33
C ALA A 187 -7.83 -0.44 -12.26
N LEU A 188 -6.93 -0.33 -11.28
CA LEU A 188 -5.88 -1.31 -11.02
C LEU A 188 -6.46 -2.62 -10.46
N SER A 189 -7.46 -2.53 -9.58
CA SER A 189 -8.22 -3.65 -9.04
C SER A 189 -8.85 -4.47 -10.16
N GLU A 190 -9.52 -3.81 -11.12
CA GLU A 190 -10.08 -4.48 -12.31
C GLU A 190 -9.00 -5.09 -13.21
N LEU A 191 -7.84 -4.45 -13.33
CA LEU A 191 -6.71 -4.97 -14.09
C LEU A 191 -6.14 -6.25 -13.44
N CYS A 192 -6.08 -6.31 -12.10
CA CYS A 192 -5.72 -7.51 -11.36
C CYS A 192 -6.76 -8.63 -11.50
N ALA A 193 -8.04 -8.27 -11.49
CA ALA A 193 -9.15 -9.22 -11.67
C ALA A 193 -9.23 -9.77 -13.10
N GLY A 194 -8.86 -8.97 -14.10
CA GLY A 194 -9.26 -9.19 -15.50
C GLY A 194 -10.74 -8.90 -15.72
N ALA A 195 -11.28 -7.90 -15.01
CA ALA A 195 -12.70 -7.57 -15.04
C ALA A 195 -12.98 -6.38 -15.98
N ASN A 196 -14.26 -6.17 -16.31
CA ASN A 196 -14.77 -4.99 -17.02
C ASN A 196 -14.01 -4.66 -18.32
N GLY A 197 -13.60 -5.70 -19.06
CA GLY A 197 -12.91 -5.56 -20.35
C GLY A 197 -11.41 -5.28 -20.24
N ARG A 198 -10.83 -5.19 -19.03
CA ARG A 198 -9.39 -5.03 -18.82
C ARG A 198 -8.66 -6.37 -18.89
N HIS A 199 -7.45 -6.36 -19.46
CA HIS A 199 -6.61 -7.55 -19.53
C HIS A 199 -6.04 -7.92 -18.16
N LYS A 200 -6.23 -9.17 -17.72
CA LYS A 200 -5.74 -9.64 -16.42
C LYS A 200 -4.22 -9.56 -16.34
N ILE A 201 -3.71 -8.83 -15.34
CA ILE A 201 -2.28 -8.90 -14.94
C ILE A 201 -2.12 -9.76 -13.69
N GLU A 202 -0.90 -10.22 -13.44
CA GLU A 202 -0.59 -11.00 -12.26
C GLU A 202 -0.38 -10.07 -11.05
N CYS A 203 -1.24 -10.19 -10.04
CA CYS A 203 -1.18 -9.43 -8.79
C CYS A 203 -1.16 -10.37 -7.58
N TRP A 204 -0.39 -10.01 -6.55
CA TRP A 204 -0.29 -10.77 -5.30
C TRP A 204 -0.38 -9.86 -4.09
N ALA A 205 -1.10 -10.28 -3.05
CA ALA A 205 -1.23 -9.49 -1.83
C ALA A 205 -0.96 -10.35 -0.58
N PRO A 206 -0.35 -9.75 0.46
CA PRO A 206 -0.34 -10.33 1.79
C PRO A 206 -1.66 -10.04 2.52
N PHE A 207 -2.13 -10.96 3.35
CA PHE A 207 -3.15 -10.69 4.36
C PHE A 207 -2.67 -11.11 5.76
N PRO A 208 -2.73 -10.21 6.77
CA PRO A 208 -3.10 -8.80 6.66
C PRO A 208 -2.09 -7.97 5.84
N ASN A 209 -2.38 -6.68 5.61
CA ASN A 209 -1.51 -5.79 4.82
C ASN A 209 -0.15 -5.53 5.51
N LEU A 210 0.90 -5.31 4.71
CA LEU A 210 2.25 -4.96 5.20
C LEU A 210 2.46 -3.45 5.36
N ILE A 211 1.77 -2.69 4.50
CA ILE A 211 1.82 -1.24 4.41
C ILE A 211 0.38 -0.76 4.52
N GLY A 212 0.17 0.26 5.34
CA GLY A 212 -1.12 0.91 5.52
C GLY A 212 -0.95 2.42 5.39
N THR A 213 -2.02 3.16 5.67
CA THR A 213 -1.95 4.61 5.78
C THR A 213 -1.87 5.04 7.24
N TYR A 214 -1.25 6.19 7.45
CA TYR A 214 -1.10 6.84 8.73
C TYR A 214 -1.72 8.22 8.69
N ARG A 215 -2.46 8.54 9.74
CA ARG A 215 -2.99 9.87 9.98
C ARG A 215 -2.52 10.38 11.33
N LYS A 216 -1.91 11.55 11.28
CA LYS A 216 -1.45 12.24 12.48
C LYS A 216 -2.66 12.70 13.29
N ALA A 217 -2.58 12.62 14.62
CA ALA A 217 -3.58 13.23 15.49
C ALA A 217 -3.76 14.73 15.16
N GLY A 218 -5.01 15.18 15.10
CA GLY A 218 -5.35 16.57 14.81
C GLY A 218 -6.52 16.70 13.86
N SER A 219 -6.52 17.81 13.14
CA SER A 219 -7.58 18.16 12.18
C SER A 219 -7.57 17.25 10.96
N ALA A 220 -8.73 16.65 10.65
CA ALA A 220 -8.95 15.76 9.51
C ALA A 220 -8.69 16.42 8.15
N SER A 221 -8.74 17.77 8.09
CA SER A 221 -8.35 18.55 6.91
C SER A 221 -6.91 18.32 6.44
N ARG A 222 -6.07 17.70 7.28
CA ARG A 222 -4.66 17.41 6.97
C ARG A 222 -4.44 16.00 6.41
N ASP A 223 -5.46 15.15 6.44
CA ASP A 223 -5.33 13.71 6.12
C ASP A 223 -4.99 13.49 4.66
N SER A 224 -5.83 14.05 3.77
CA SER A 224 -5.75 13.78 2.34
C SER A 224 -5.97 15.05 1.53
N ASP A 225 -5.20 15.18 0.46
CA ASP A 225 -5.33 16.28 -0.50
C ASP A 225 -6.34 15.94 -1.62
N ILE A 226 -6.97 14.75 -1.59
CA ILE A 226 -8.02 14.36 -2.55
C ILE A 226 -9.43 14.60 -2.00
N GLU A 227 -9.56 14.72 -0.69
CA GLU A 227 -10.83 14.89 0.03
C GLU A 227 -10.98 16.29 0.64
N ASN A 228 -12.23 16.76 0.72
CA ASN A 228 -12.57 18.04 1.34
C ASN A 228 -13.00 17.82 2.80
N ASN A 229 -12.07 17.37 3.64
CA ASN A 229 -12.33 17.12 5.05
C ASN A 229 -12.50 18.44 5.83
N ASN A 230 -13.40 18.44 6.80
CA ASN A 230 -13.66 19.61 7.62
C ASN A 230 -12.51 19.86 8.60
N ALA A 231 -12.02 21.11 8.64
CA ALA A 231 -10.94 21.50 9.55
C ALA A 231 -11.34 21.42 11.04
N ALA A 232 -12.64 21.50 11.33
CA ALA A 232 -13.18 21.37 12.69
C ALA A 232 -13.31 19.92 13.17
N ASP A 233 -13.18 18.93 12.28
CA ASP A 233 -13.22 17.53 12.65
C ASP A 233 -11.83 17.11 13.12
N PHE A 234 -11.73 16.58 14.35
CA PHE A 234 -10.48 16.14 14.95
C PHE A 234 -10.54 14.66 15.27
N HIS A 235 -9.40 13.98 15.12
CA HIS A 235 -9.25 12.59 15.50
C HIS A 235 -7.90 12.34 16.16
N GLU A 236 -7.84 11.25 16.92
CA GLU A 236 -6.60 10.69 17.46
C GLU A 236 -5.71 10.15 16.35
N GLU A 237 -4.45 9.88 16.67
CA GLU A 237 -3.53 9.26 15.72
C GLU A 237 -4.04 7.88 15.26
N GLN A 238 -3.97 7.64 13.96
CA GLN A 238 -4.45 6.41 13.34
C GLN A 238 -3.33 5.78 12.51
N ALA A 239 -3.14 4.48 12.69
CA ALA A 239 -2.46 3.61 11.75
C ALA A 239 -3.43 2.46 11.45
N TRP A 240 -3.59 2.09 10.19
CA TRP A 240 -4.49 0.99 9.83
C TRP A 240 -3.72 -0.26 9.46
N ASN A 241 -4.29 -1.41 9.82
CA ASN A 241 -3.86 -2.74 9.39
C ASN A 241 -2.41 -3.13 9.78
N MET A 242 -1.83 -2.53 10.83
CA MET A 242 -0.50 -2.86 11.33
C MET A 242 -0.48 -2.99 12.85
N VAL A 243 0.28 -3.94 13.41
CA VAL A 243 0.33 -4.12 14.87
C VAL A 243 1.29 -3.10 15.48
N TYR A 244 2.54 -3.09 15.02
CA TYR A 244 3.58 -2.21 15.52
C TYR A 244 3.93 -1.16 14.48
N SER A 245 3.08 -0.13 14.38
CA SER A 245 3.31 1.00 13.47
C SER A 245 4.66 1.66 13.71
N THR A 246 5.42 1.87 12.63
CA THR A 246 6.67 2.64 12.67
C THR A 246 6.39 4.09 13.05
N ARG A 247 5.36 4.70 12.47
CA ARG A 247 5.07 6.11 12.74
C ARG A 247 4.51 6.35 14.13
N ARG A 248 3.63 5.49 14.66
CA ARG A 248 3.12 5.61 16.05
C ARG A 248 4.22 5.38 17.10
N ASN A 249 5.24 4.58 16.77
CA ASN A 249 6.39 4.34 17.65
C ASN A 249 7.59 5.25 17.38
N ILE A 250 7.44 6.28 16.53
CA ILE A 250 8.59 7.05 16.03
C ILE A 250 9.42 7.67 17.15
N HIS A 251 8.79 8.12 18.24
CA HIS A 251 9.48 8.72 19.37
C HIS A 251 10.33 7.70 20.14
N GLN A 252 9.79 6.51 20.40
CA GLN A 252 10.53 5.41 21.03
C GLN A 252 11.73 5.01 20.17
N LEU A 253 11.51 4.89 18.86
CA LEU A 253 12.54 4.48 17.91
C LEU A 253 13.67 5.51 17.79
N VAL A 254 13.36 6.81 17.77
CA VAL A 254 14.36 7.89 17.75
C VAL A 254 15.14 7.95 19.06
N ALA A 255 14.48 7.72 20.19
CA ALA A 255 15.12 7.65 21.50
C ALA A 255 15.92 6.35 21.71
N ALA A 256 15.93 5.45 20.73
CA ALA A 256 16.57 4.13 20.78
C ALA A 256 16.06 3.27 21.95
N GLU A 257 14.79 3.46 22.34
CA GLU A 257 14.13 2.63 23.34
C GLU A 257 13.98 1.19 22.84
N GLU A 258 13.98 0.25 23.78
CA GLU A 258 13.80 -1.18 23.47
C GLU A 258 12.33 -1.55 23.39
N ALA A 259 11.48 -0.90 24.20
CA ALA A 259 10.04 -1.12 24.21
C ALA A 259 9.35 -0.34 23.08
N VAL A 260 8.49 -1.04 22.34
CA VAL A 260 7.59 -0.46 21.33
C VAL A 260 6.18 -0.99 21.58
N TYR A 261 5.20 -0.20 21.19
CA TYR A 261 3.81 -0.40 21.56
C TYR A 261 2.96 -0.82 20.37
N SER A 262 2.04 -1.75 20.64
CA SER A 262 0.97 -2.08 19.70
C SER A 262 0.04 -0.89 19.52
N GLN A 263 -0.55 -0.77 18.34
CA GLN A 263 -1.56 0.25 18.08
C GLN A 263 -2.81 0.09 18.97
N TRP A 264 -3.01 -1.10 19.53
CA TRP A 264 -4.07 -1.45 20.48
C TRP A 264 -3.59 -1.50 21.95
N LYS A 265 -2.46 -0.84 22.29
CA LYS A 265 -1.88 -0.88 23.65
C LYS A 265 -2.86 -0.50 24.78
N ASP A 266 -3.87 0.30 24.47
CA ASP A 266 -4.87 0.80 25.42
C ASP A 266 -6.16 -0.04 25.42
N GLU A 267 -6.23 -1.07 24.58
CA GLU A 267 -7.35 -2.01 24.47
C GLU A 267 -6.98 -3.38 25.08
N ASP A 268 -8.00 -4.21 25.32
CA ASP A 268 -7.82 -5.61 25.73
C ASP A 268 -7.98 -6.50 24.50
N VAL A 269 -6.86 -6.70 23.79
CA VAL A 269 -6.79 -7.44 22.53
C VAL A 269 -6.02 -8.74 22.78
N PRO A 270 -6.68 -9.91 22.94
CA PRO A 270 -6.03 -11.14 23.39
C PRO A 270 -4.96 -11.68 22.45
N TRP A 271 -5.01 -11.28 21.17
CA TRP A 271 -4.08 -11.72 20.14
C TRP A 271 -2.91 -10.75 19.92
N SER A 272 -2.92 -9.56 20.55
CA SER A 272 -1.86 -8.57 20.45
C SER A 272 -1.25 -8.20 21.81
N SER A 273 0.07 -8.36 21.93
CA SER A 273 0.85 -7.86 23.05
C SER A 273 0.82 -6.33 23.03
N ARG A 274 0.52 -5.71 24.17
CA ARG A 274 0.49 -4.24 24.29
C ARG A 274 1.87 -3.61 24.03
N THR A 275 2.92 -4.34 24.36
CA THR A 275 4.31 -3.92 24.22
C THR A 275 5.17 -5.13 23.88
N ILE A 276 6.21 -4.90 23.09
CA ILE A 276 7.25 -5.89 22.81
C ILE A 276 8.63 -5.25 22.98
N GLU A 277 9.63 -6.09 23.23
CA GLU A 277 11.03 -5.71 23.13
C GLU A 277 11.50 -5.87 21.69
N ARG A 278 11.84 -4.75 21.04
CA ARG A 278 12.13 -4.67 19.60
C ARG A 278 13.24 -5.62 19.15
N LYS A 279 14.22 -5.89 20.00
CA LYS A 279 15.36 -6.76 19.68
C LYS A 279 15.04 -8.25 19.81
N GLU A 280 14.03 -8.58 20.61
CA GLU A 280 13.63 -9.96 20.88
C GLU A 280 12.49 -10.41 19.97
N PHE A 281 11.69 -9.46 19.48
CA PHE A 281 10.56 -9.75 18.63
C PHE A 281 10.98 -10.16 17.20
N VAL A 282 10.63 -11.38 16.83
CA VAL A 282 10.89 -11.95 15.51
C VAL A 282 9.57 -12.44 14.94
N TYR A 283 9.18 -11.89 13.78
CA TYR A 283 8.04 -12.42 13.04
C TYR A 283 8.31 -13.86 12.58
N PRO A 284 7.28 -14.73 12.59
CA PRO A 284 7.41 -16.11 12.15
C PRO A 284 7.80 -16.17 10.67
N GLY A 285 8.64 -17.16 10.32
CA GLY A 285 8.89 -17.50 8.92
C GLY A 285 7.65 -18.12 8.27
N GLY A 286 7.45 -17.87 6.98
CA GLY A 286 6.35 -18.47 6.22
C GLY A 286 6.63 -19.93 5.84
N TYR A 287 5.57 -20.70 5.59
CA TYR A 287 5.64 -22.05 5.01
C TYR A 287 4.57 -22.22 3.92
N LEU A 288 4.83 -23.11 2.96
CA LEU A 288 3.85 -23.43 1.91
C LEU A 288 2.82 -24.42 2.45
N VAL A 289 1.54 -24.07 2.38
CA VAL A 289 0.43 -24.97 2.69
C VAL A 289 0.04 -25.67 1.39
N ASN A 290 0.21 -27.00 1.34
CA ASN A 290 -0.14 -27.85 0.19
C ASN A 290 -1.56 -28.41 0.32
#